data_AF-A0AAV0RHA8-F1
#
_entry.id   AF-A0AAV0RHA8-F1
#
_cell.length_a   1.000
_cell.length_b   1.000
_cell.length_c   1.000
_cell.angle_alpha   90.00
_cell.angle_beta   90.00
_cell.angle_gamma   90.00
#
_symmetry.space_group_name_H-M   'P 1'
#
loop_
_entity.id
_entity.type
_entity.pdbx_description
1 polymer ?
#
loop_
_entity_poly.entity_id
_entity_poly.type
_entity_poly.pdbx_seq_one_letter_code
_entity_poly.pdbx_strand_id
1 'polypeptide(L)'
;MKWLSEIRFTGSATLHGGALVANYPWDGTSDGRKHYYSCPDDDTFRFLASTYSQSHRNMSLSTEFPGGITNGAFWYPIYGAMQDWNYIHAGCFELTLEVSDDKWPMIDEIPTLWEHNKMSLLNLAASVLKTGVHGRIFASDSGTPLPGFITIKGINYTVNAGRAFGDYHRLLVPGERYEVMATMPGYKSKATTISLGETAMTVDFILDPETTTERYLWRTSGCNCGGSSSSSKFGLEMFWTLHFEVYVVIIILLFWFLIRRRLKSNLSNDKQHAARSSLLPA
;
A
#
# COMPACT_ATOMS: atom_id res chain seq x y z
N MET A 1 -2.21 5.24 -11.74
CA MET A 1 -3.46 4.68 -11.19
C MET A 1 -3.46 3.15 -11.10
N LYS A 2 -3.41 2.37 -12.20
CA LYS A 2 -3.43 0.88 -12.12
C LYS A 2 -2.34 0.29 -11.21
N TRP A 3 -1.10 0.74 -11.36
CA TRP A 3 0.02 0.30 -10.53
C TRP A 3 -0.22 0.55 -9.02
N LEU A 4 -0.73 1.73 -8.68
CA LEU A 4 -1.08 2.12 -7.30
C LEU A 4 -2.27 1.34 -6.72
N SER A 5 -3.10 0.71 -7.57
CA SER A 5 -4.19 -0.16 -7.13
C SER A 5 -3.76 -1.62 -6.93
N GLU A 6 -2.65 -2.03 -7.57
CA GLU A 6 -2.13 -3.40 -7.50
C GLU A 6 -1.17 -3.58 -6.34
N ILE A 7 -0.41 -2.53 -5.99
CA ILE A 7 0.53 -2.53 -4.88
C ILE A 7 0.09 -1.52 -3.85
N ARG A 8 0.15 -1.93 -2.58
CA ARG A 8 -0.14 -1.07 -1.44
C ARG A 8 1.10 -0.30 -1.02
N PHE A 9 1.32 0.85 -1.64
CA PHE A 9 2.39 1.76 -1.23
C PHE A 9 2.00 2.54 0.03
N THR A 10 2.94 2.66 0.97
CA THR A 10 2.75 3.44 2.21
C THR A 10 3.17 4.89 2.01
N GLY A 11 4.29 5.11 1.32
CA GLY A 11 4.82 6.43 1.02
C GLY A 11 5.46 6.47 -0.36
N SER A 12 5.49 7.66 -0.95
CA SER A 12 5.99 7.92 -2.30
C SER A 12 6.59 9.33 -2.35
N ALA A 13 7.36 9.61 -3.40
CA ALA A 13 7.72 10.96 -3.77
C ALA A 13 7.88 11.06 -5.28
N THR A 14 7.39 12.16 -5.86
CA THR A 14 7.62 12.52 -7.26
C THR A 14 8.72 13.57 -7.34
N LEU A 15 9.54 13.51 -8.39
CA LEU A 15 10.63 14.47 -8.59
C LEU A 15 10.27 15.43 -9.71
N HIS A 16 10.42 16.71 -9.43
CA HIS A 16 10.13 17.83 -10.32
C HIS A 16 11.31 18.82 -10.33
N GLY A 17 11.27 19.76 -11.27
CA GLY A 17 12.21 20.87 -11.32
C GLY A 17 11.51 22.16 -11.73
N GLY A 18 12.18 23.29 -11.48
CA GLY A 18 11.65 24.64 -11.60
C GLY A 18 11.58 25.40 -10.28
N ALA A 19 11.92 24.76 -9.17
CA ALA A 19 12.07 25.33 -7.84
C ALA A 19 12.95 24.42 -6.97
N LEU A 20 13.21 24.85 -5.73
CA LEU A 20 13.88 24.04 -4.71
C LEU A 20 13.06 24.00 -3.41
N VAL A 21 12.15 23.03 -3.30
CA VAL A 21 11.21 22.89 -2.17
C VAL A 21 10.59 21.49 -2.10
N ALA A 22 10.31 21.00 -0.88
CA ALA A 22 9.47 19.83 -0.68
C ALA A 22 7.99 20.26 -0.51
N ASN A 23 7.20 20.00 -1.54
CA ASN A 23 5.77 20.27 -1.59
C ASN A 23 4.96 19.11 -0.99
N TYR A 24 3.93 19.44 -0.21
CA TYR A 24 3.05 18.47 0.44
C TYR A 24 1.56 18.82 0.33
N PRO A 25 0.65 17.83 0.51
CA PRO A 25 -0.79 18.04 0.39
C PRO A 25 -1.38 19.09 1.34
N TRP A 26 -2.55 19.64 1.01
CA TRP A 26 -3.21 19.50 -0.30
C TRP A 26 -2.58 20.39 -1.37
N ASP A 27 -2.68 19.98 -2.63
CA ASP A 27 -2.31 20.80 -3.78
C ASP A 27 -3.44 21.74 -4.22
N GLY A 28 -4.70 21.44 -3.89
CA GLY A 28 -5.85 22.26 -4.24
C GLY A 28 -6.76 22.54 -3.03
N THR A 29 -7.45 23.69 -3.06
CA THR A 29 -8.47 24.05 -2.06
C THR A 29 -9.87 23.73 -2.55
N SER A 30 -10.83 23.58 -1.65
CA SER A 30 -12.24 23.34 -2.02
C SER A 30 -12.90 24.56 -2.69
N ASP A 31 -12.40 25.77 -2.44
CA ASP A 31 -12.97 27.03 -2.94
C ASP A 31 -12.22 27.64 -4.13
N GLY A 32 -11.15 27.00 -4.62
CA GLY A 32 -10.36 27.52 -5.74
C GLY A 32 -9.30 28.55 -5.35
N ARG A 33 -9.25 29.00 -4.09
CA ARG A 33 -8.41 30.12 -3.67
C ARG A 33 -7.07 29.67 -3.13
N LYS A 34 -6.03 30.47 -3.36
CA LYS A 34 -4.70 30.29 -2.79
C LYS A 34 -4.69 30.62 -1.30
N HIS A 35 -4.68 29.59 -0.47
CA HIS A 35 -4.46 29.68 0.98
C HIS A 35 -3.99 28.32 1.52
N TYR A 36 -3.45 28.31 2.73
CA TYR A 36 -3.03 27.07 3.37
C TYR A 36 -4.22 26.16 3.59
N TYR A 37 -4.11 24.93 3.10
CA TYR A 37 -5.18 23.96 3.19
C TYR A 37 -4.64 22.61 3.61
N SER A 38 -4.76 22.34 4.92
CA SER A 38 -4.26 21.13 5.57
C SER A 38 -5.04 19.89 5.17
N CYS A 39 -4.34 18.78 4.98
CA CYS A 39 -4.96 17.45 4.98
C CYS A 39 -5.09 16.91 6.41
N PRO A 40 -5.87 15.83 6.63
CA PRO A 40 -5.98 15.21 7.96
C PRO A 40 -4.62 14.82 8.56
N ASP A 41 -3.63 14.50 7.72
CA ASP A 41 -2.28 14.09 8.11
C ASP A 41 -1.22 15.20 7.93
N ASP A 42 -1.62 16.46 8.04
CA ASP A 42 -0.75 17.63 7.79
C ASP A 42 0.58 17.56 8.55
N ASP A 43 0.55 17.24 9.84
CA ASP A 43 1.76 17.12 10.66
C ASP A 43 2.70 16.00 10.16
N THR A 44 2.13 14.86 9.75
CA THR A 44 2.89 13.74 9.18
C THR A 44 3.55 14.14 7.87
N PHE A 45 2.83 14.83 6.99
CA PHE A 45 3.38 15.33 5.74
C PHE A 45 4.46 16.39 5.93
N ARG A 46 4.25 17.33 6.86
CA ARG A 46 5.25 18.32 7.25
C ARG A 46 6.51 17.68 7.80
N PHE A 47 6.37 16.62 8.61
CA PHE A 47 7.51 15.83 9.12
C PHE A 47 8.29 15.17 7.98
N LEU A 48 7.63 14.50 7.04
CA LEU A 48 8.28 13.86 5.90
C LEU A 48 8.97 14.90 4.98
N ALA A 49 8.28 16.00 4.67
CA ALA A 49 8.83 17.08 3.85
C ALA A 49 10.05 17.74 4.53
N SER A 50 9.96 17.99 5.84
CA SER A 50 11.07 18.54 6.63
C SER A 50 12.26 17.58 6.65
N THR A 51 12.01 16.27 6.77
CA THR A 51 13.07 15.25 6.75
C THR A 51 13.87 15.33 5.45
N TYR A 52 13.20 15.45 4.31
CA TYR A 52 13.86 15.60 3.02
C TYR A 52 14.63 16.93 2.92
N SER A 53 13.96 18.04 3.23
CA SER A 53 14.49 19.40 3.10
C SER A 53 15.70 19.68 4.02
N GLN A 54 15.64 19.22 5.27
CA GLN A 54 16.74 19.38 6.24
C GLN A 54 17.94 18.49 5.93
N SER A 55 17.70 17.35 5.27
CA SER A 55 18.78 16.47 4.79
C SER A 55 19.40 16.95 3.48
N HIS A 56 18.73 17.88 2.77
CA HIS A 56 19.21 18.43 1.52
C HIS A 56 20.26 19.50 1.83
N ARG A 57 21.24 19.68 0.93
CA ARG A 57 22.36 20.60 1.15
C ARG A 57 21.93 22.01 1.56
N ASN A 58 20.91 22.56 0.91
CA ASN A 58 20.50 23.96 1.06
C ASN A 58 18.98 24.20 0.97
N MET A 59 18.14 23.15 0.83
CA MET A 59 16.69 23.36 0.62
C MET A 59 16.06 24.02 1.85
N SER A 60 16.43 23.55 3.05
CA SER A 60 15.97 24.11 4.32
C SER A 60 16.42 25.56 4.58
N LEU A 61 17.41 26.06 3.84
CA LEU A 61 17.92 27.43 3.93
C LEU A 61 17.19 28.40 3.00
N SER A 62 16.15 27.94 2.30
CA SER A 62 15.38 28.78 1.38
C SER A 62 14.78 29.99 2.10
N THR A 63 14.93 31.16 1.47
CA THR A 63 14.29 32.42 1.90
C THR A 63 12.88 32.56 1.36
N GLU A 64 12.55 31.88 0.27
CA GLU A 64 11.22 31.85 -0.34
C GLU A 64 10.29 30.87 0.39
N PHE A 65 10.80 29.69 0.71
CA PHE A 65 10.07 28.63 1.40
C PHE A 65 10.67 28.40 2.79
N PRO A 66 10.08 28.95 3.86
CA PRO A 66 10.60 28.76 5.21
C PRO A 66 10.75 27.28 5.57
N GLY A 67 11.98 26.86 5.91
CA GLY A 67 12.31 25.46 6.19
C GLY A 67 12.37 24.56 4.94
N GLY A 68 12.28 25.14 3.74
CA GLY A 68 12.35 24.44 2.46
C GLY A 68 11.17 23.50 2.18
N ILE A 69 10.01 23.79 2.77
CA ILE A 69 8.78 23.02 2.57
C ILE A 69 7.61 23.95 2.22
N THR A 70 6.61 23.45 1.50
CA THR A 70 5.38 24.21 1.25
C THR A 70 4.15 23.31 1.14
N ASN A 71 3.01 23.79 1.61
CA ASN A 71 1.71 23.23 1.25
C ASN A 71 1.38 23.64 -0.19
N GLY A 72 0.94 22.71 -1.04
CA GLY A 72 0.77 22.97 -2.47
C GLY A 72 -0.30 24.02 -2.77
N ALA A 73 -1.44 23.93 -2.11
CA ALA A 73 -2.51 24.91 -2.22
C ALA A 73 -2.10 26.32 -1.75
N PHE A 74 -1.20 26.40 -0.76
CA PHE A 74 -0.61 27.65 -0.32
C PHE A 74 0.39 28.23 -1.33
N TRP A 75 1.10 27.39 -2.08
CA TRP A 75 2.07 27.84 -3.08
C TRP A 75 1.36 28.29 -4.36
N TYR A 76 0.64 27.38 -5.02
CA TYR A 76 -0.27 27.65 -6.12
C TYR A 76 -1.27 26.49 -6.27
N PRO A 77 -2.59 26.73 -6.12
CA PRO A 77 -3.58 25.66 -6.23
C PRO A 77 -3.56 24.95 -7.58
N ILE A 78 -3.52 23.62 -7.58
CA ILE A 78 -3.70 22.76 -8.75
C ILE A 78 -4.69 21.64 -8.48
N TYR A 79 -5.33 21.15 -9.55
CA TYR A 79 -6.35 20.10 -9.48
C TYR A 79 -6.00 18.96 -10.43
N GLY A 80 -6.23 17.73 -9.98
CA GLY A 80 -5.84 16.53 -10.72
C GLY A 80 -4.38 16.12 -10.54
N ALA A 81 -3.71 16.64 -9.50
CA ALA A 81 -2.36 16.25 -9.14
C ALA A 81 -2.28 14.79 -8.67
N MET A 82 -1.18 14.12 -9.01
CA MET A 82 -0.95 12.72 -8.61
C MET A 82 -0.74 12.58 -7.10
N GLN A 83 -0.15 13.60 -6.46
CA GLN A 83 0.13 13.65 -5.03
C GLN A 83 -1.15 13.50 -4.19
N ASP A 84 -2.13 14.38 -4.42
CA ASP A 84 -3.40 14.35 -3.72
C ASP A 84 -4.20 13.08 -4.05
N TRP A 85 -4.12 12.61 -5.31
CA TRP A 85 -4.77 11.36 -5.73
C TRP A 85 -4.25 10.15 -4.97
N ASN A 86 -2.94 10.06 -4.75
CA ASN A 86 -2.31 8.98 -3.98
C ASN A 86 -2.86 8.90 -2.55
N TYR A 87 -2.97 10.05 -1.88
CA TYR A 87 -3.43 10.08 -0.50
C TYR A 87 -4.94 9.80 -0.38
N ILE A 88 -5.76 10.33 -1.31
CA ILE A 88 -7.22 10.14 -1.30
C ILE A 88 -7.62 8.71 -1.69
N HIS A 89 -7.00 8.16 -2.74
CA HIS A 89 -7.48 6.92 -3.38
C HIS A 89 -6.60 5.71 -3.17
N ALA A 90 -5.29 5.88 -2.97
CA ALA A 90 -4.34 4.75 -2.89
C ALA A 90 -3.86 4.46 -1.46
N GLY A 91 -4.15 5.33 -0.49
CA GLY A 91 -3.62 5.14 0.87
C GLY A 91 -2.14 5.51 1.01
N CYS A 92 -1.57 6.20 0.01
CA CYS A 92 -0.13 6.42 -0.14
C CYS A 92 0.22 7.87 0.16
N PHE A 93 1.23 8.09 1.01
CA PHE A 93 1.70 9.41 1.40
C PHE A 93 2.74 9.89 0.40
N GLU A 94 2.31 10.64 -0.61
CA GLU A 94 3.18 11.16 -1.67
C GLU A 94 3.57 12.62 -1.39
N LEU A 95 4.85 12.93 -1.57
CA LEU A 95 5.37 14.30 -1.65
C LEU A 95 5.70 14.65 -3.11
N THR A 96 5.64 15.94 -3.45
CA THR A 96 6.22 16.46 -4.69
C THR A 96 7.50 17.19 -4.36
N LEU A 97 8.63 16.71 -4.87
CA LEU A 97 9.96 17.24 -4.55
C LEU A 97 10.49 18.03 -5.73
N GLU A 98 10.58 19.34 -5.58
CA GLU A 98 11.25 20.22 -6.52
C GLU A 98 12.75 20.22 -6.17
N VAL A 99 13.56 19.57 -7.00
CA VAL A 99 14.97 19.25 -6.67
C VAL A 99 16.00 20.15 -7.33
N SER A 100 15.56 21.09 -8.17
CA SER A 100 16.42 21.98 -8.95
C SER A 100 15.62 23.17 -9.48
N ASP A 101 16.16 24.38 -9.36
CA ASP A 101 15.59 25.58 -9.98
C ASP A 101 15.63 25.51 -11.52
N ASP A 102 16.69 24.91 -12.08
CA ASP A 102 16.75 24.62 -13.51
C ASP A 102 16.00 23.32 -13.81
N LYS A 103 15.04 23.39 -14.72
CA LYS A 103 14.27 22.23 -15.22
C LYS A 103 15.12 21.30 -16.08
N TRP A 104 16.19 21.82 -16.69
CA TRP A 104 17.03 21.08 -17.61
C TRP A 104 18.52 21.41 -17.40
N PRO A 105 19.07 21.04 -16.21
CA PRO A 105 20.44 21.37 -15.83
C PRO A 105 21.45 20.77 -16.80
N MET A 106 22.63 21.38 -16.87
CA MET A 106 23.72 20.86 -17.69
C MET A 106 24.26 19.53 -17.13
N ILE A 107 24.84 18.70 -18.01
CA ILE A 107 25.28 17.35 -17.67
C ILE A 107 26.34 17.32 -16.56
N ASP A 108 27.15 18.36 -16.46
CA ASP A 108 28.19 18.56 -15.45
C ASP A 108 27.63 18.96 -14.08
N GLU A 109 26.37 19.40 -13.99
CA GLU A 109 25.69 19.70 -12.73
C GLU A 109 25.05 18.45 -12.09
N ILE A 110 24.79 17.39 -12.88
CA ILE A 110 24.14 16.16 -12.41
C ILE A 110 24.84 15.51 -11.22
N PRO A 111 26.19 15.38 -11.17
CA PRO A 111 26.88 14.84 -10.00
C PRO A 111 26.64 15.69 -8.74
N THR A 112 26.57 17.01 -8.90
CA THR A 112 26.31 17.94 -7.80
C THR A 112 24.89 17.80 -7.28
N LEU A 113 23.89 17.76 -8.18
CA LEU A 113 22.49 17.52 -7.81
C LEU A 113 22.32 16.17 -7.10
N TRP A 114 23.00 15.13 -7.57
CA TRP A 114 23.01 13.84 -6.90
C TRP A 114 23.53 13.95 -5.46
N GLU A 115 24.71 14.55 -5.26
CA GLU A 115 25.28 14.68 -3.91
C GLU A 115 24.42 15.53 -2.98
N HIS A 116 23.68 16.52 -3.50
CA HIS A 116 22.78 17.33 -2.68
C HIS A 116 21.53 16.56 -2.24
N ASN A 117 21.02 15.65 -3.08
CA ASN A 117 19.75 14.95 -2.86
C ASN A 117 19.91 13.55 -2.26
N LYS A 118 21.08 12.92 -2.39
CA LYS A 118 21.33 11.53 -2.00
C LYS A 118 20.88 11.22 -0.58
N MET A 119 21.32 12.02 0.39
CA MET A 119 20.96 11.78 1.80
C MET A 119 19.49 12.10 2.08
N SER A 120 18.91 13.09 1.41
CA SER A 120 17.47 13.40 1.51
C SER A 120 16.60 12.26 1.03
N LEU A 121 16.91 11.68 -0.13
CA LEU A 121 16.18 10.54 -0.68
C LEU A 121 16.27 9.33 0.25
N LEU A 122 17.47 9.03 0.77
CA LEU A 122 17.69 7.93 1.70
C LEU A 122 16.97 8.14 3.04
N ASN A 123 17.02 9.35 3.60
CA ASN A 123 16.37 9.66 4.87
C ASN A 123 14.85 9.69 4.75
N LEU A 124 14.31 10.17 3.63
CA LEU A 124 12.87 10.10 3.37
C LEU A 124 12.40 8.65 3.27
N ALA A 125 13.07 7.82 2.47
CA ALA A 125 12.74 6.40 2.34
C ALA A 125 12.89 5.66 3.69
N ALA A 126 13.94 5.97 4.44
CA ALA A 126 14.14 5.41 5.78
C ALA A 126 13.03 5.84 6.74
N SER A 127 12.53 7.07 6.67
CA SER A 127 11.49 7.57 7.57
C SER A 127 10.16 6.86 7.35
N VAL A 128 9.81 6.53 6.11
CA VAL A 128 8.62 5.71 5.80
C VAL A 128 8.70 4.32 6.47
N LEU A 129 9.90 3.77 6.64
CA LEU A 129 10.12 2.46 7.27
C LEU A 129 10.29 2.52 8.78
N LYS A 130 10.89 3.60 9.28
CA LYS A 130 11.34 3.74 10.67
C LYS A 130 10.40 4.52 11.56
N THR A 131 9.32 5.09 11.03
CA THR A 131 8.37 5.88 11.82
C THR A 131 6.96 5.32 11.74
N GLY A 132 6.07 5.81 12.60
CA GLY A 132 4.68 5.40 12.63
C GLY A 132 4.43 4.06 13.33
N VAL A 133 3.30 3.46 13.00
CA VAL A 133 2.80 2.23 13.61
C VAL A 133 2.53 1.22 12.51
N HIS A 134 2.93 -0.02 12.74
CA HIS A 134 2.58 -1.12 11.86
C HIS A 134 2.16 -2.33 12.69
N GLY A 135 1.51 -3.29 12.07
CA GLY A 135 1.09 -4.49 12.78
C GLY A 135 0.08 -5.28 11.97
N ARG A 136 -0.61 -6.20 12.64
CA ARG A 136 -1.63 -7.05 12.04
C ARG A 136 -2.91 -7.07 12.86
N ILE A 137 -4.02 -7.31 12.18
CA ILE A 137 -5.33 -7.51 12.81
C ILE A 137 -5.71 -8.99 12.68
N PHE A 138 -6.04 -9.64 13.79
CA PHE A 138 -6.44 -11.04 13.87
C PHE A 138 -7.80 -11.22 14.53
N ALA A 139 -8.50 -12.27 14.14
CA ALA A 139 -9.70 -12.74 14.82
C ALA A 139 -9.32 -13.59 16.04
N SER A 140 -9.95 -13.36 17.19
CA SER A 140 -9.64 -14.10 18.42
C SER A 140 -10.11 -15.56 18.39
N ASP A 141 -11.17 -15.86 17.65
CA ASP A 141 -11.83 -17.16 17.59
C ASP A 141 -11.14 -18.15 16.64
N SER A 142 -10.62 -17.65 15.52
CA SER A 142 -9.98 -18.47 14.49
C SER A 142 -8.47 -18.25 14.38
N GLY A 143 -7.93 -17.15 14.93
CA GLY A 143 -6.56 -16.70 14.70
C GLY A 143 -6.29 -16.22 13.28
N THR A 144 -7.30 -16.10 12.42
CA THR A 144 -7.12 -15.71 11.02
C THR A 144 -6.88 -14.20 10.89
N PRO A 145 -6.06 -13.75 9.92
CA PRO A 145 -5.91 -12.34 9.63
C PRO A 145 -7.23 -11.71 9.18
N LEU A 146 -7.46 -10.45 9.58
CA LEU A 146 -8.67 -9.70 9.27
C LEU A 146 -8.37 -8.50 8.35
N PRO A 147 -9.12 -8.31 7.24
CA PRO A 147 -9.04 -7.12 6.39
C PRO A 147 -9.77 -5.93 7.02
N GLY A 148 -9.40 -5.59 8.26
CA GLY A 148 -10.01 -4.51 9.04
C GLY A 148 -9.52 -3.12 8.67
N PHE A 149 -9.79 -2.17 9.56
CA PHE A 149 -9.47 -0.76 9.42
C PHE A 149 -8.72 -0.26 10.65
N ILE A 150 -7.76 0.63 10.43
CA ILE A 150 -7.01 1.33 11.48
C ILE A 150 -7.34 2.81 11.38
N THR A 151 -7.70 3.39 12.52
CA THR A 151 -7.98 4.82 12.67
C THR A 151 -7.20 5.35 13.86
N ILE A 152 -6.85 6.64 13.80
CA ILE A 152 -6.17 7.35 14.88
C ILE A 152 -7.12 8.42 15.39
N LYS A 153 -7.39 8.43 16.70
CA LYS A 153 -8.28 9.43 17.27
C LYS A 153 -7.74 10.83 17.01
N GLY A 154 -8.60 11.70 16.47
CA GLY A 154 -8.24 13.08 16.12
C GLY A 154 -7.72 13.25 14.68
N ILE A 155 -7.36 12.16 13.98
CA ILE A 155 -6.95 12.22 12.57
C ILE A 155 -8.03 11.55 11.71
N ASN A 156 -8.70 12.34 10.88
CA ASN A 156 -9.78 11.86 10.00
C ASN A 156 -9.23 11.15 8.75
N TYR A 157 -8.54 10.04 8.97
CA TYR A 157 -7.98 9.20 7.92
C TYR A 157 -7.99 7.73 8.34
N THR A 158 -8.42 6.86 7.43
CA THR A 158 -8.55 5.42 7.67
C THR A 158 -7.56 4.64 6.82
N VAL A 159 -6.76 3.79 7.47
CA VAL A 159 -5.88 2.84 6.79
C VAL A 159 -6.56 1.48 6.76
N ASN A 160 -6.68 0.89 5.57
CA ASN A 160 -7.20 -0.47 5.42
C ASN A 160 -6.10 -1.48 5.77
N ALA A 161 -6.41 -2.58 6.43
CA ALA A 161 -5.47 -3.69 6.57
C ALA A 161 -5.40 -4.53 5.27
N GLY A 162 -4.28 -5.22 5.07
CA GLY A 162 -4.05 -6.10 3.93
C GLY A 162 -4.99 -7.30 3.96
N ARG A 163 -5.55 -7.68 2.79
CA ARG A 163 -6.52 -8.78 2.72
C ARG A 163 -5.94 -10.15 3.04
N ALA A 164 -4.68 -10.37 2.69
CA ALA A 164 -4.03 -11.67 2.84
C ALA A 164 -3.47 -11.88 4.26
N PHE A 165 -2.85 -10.86 4.85
CA PHE A 165 -2.10 -10.99 6.10
C PHE A 165 -2.61 -10.08 7.23
N GLY A 166 -3.69 -9.32 7.00
CA GLY A 166 -4.23 -8.39 7.99
C GLY A 166 -3.26 -7.28 8.37
N ASP A 167 -2.21 -7.07 7.58
CA ASP A 167 -1.10 -6.17 7.85
C ASP A 167 -1.45 -4.72 7.52
N TYR A 168 -0.96 -3.79 8.32
CA TYR A 168 -1.18 -2.37 8.11
C TYR A 168 0.07 -1.56 8.42
N HIS A 169 0.16 -0.39 7.80
CA HIS A 169 1.19 0.61 8.03
C HIS A 169 0.53 1.98 8.14
N ARG A 170 0.76 2.67 9.25
CA ARG A 170 0.21 3.98 9.57
C ARG A 170 1.36 4.93 9.91
N LEU A 171 1.76 5.76 8.95
CA LEU A 171 2.75 6.81 9.20
C LEU A 171 2.18 7.83 10.19
N LEU A 172 2.98 8.21 11.18
CA LEU A 172 2.65 9.18 12.22
C LEU A 172 3.93 9.89 12.64
N VAL A 173 3.77 11.12 13.12
CA VAL A 173 4.87 11.92 13.64
C VAL A 173 5.43 11.29 14.93
N PRO A 174 6.76 11.11 15.05
CA PRO A 174 7.39 10.71 16.30
C PRO A 174 7.16 11.69 17.46
N GLY A 175 7.26 11.19 18.69
CA GLY A 175 7.24 12.01 19.92
C GLY A 175 5.84 12.24 20.51
N GLU A 176 4.79 11.76 19.85
CA GLU A 176 3.39 12.00 20.22
C GLU A 176 2.71 10.79 20.88
N ARG A 177 1.60 11.07 21.56
CA ARG A 177 0.71 10.03 22.10
C ARG A 177 -0.50 9.84 21.20
N TYR A 178 -0.72 8.61 20.76
CA TYR A 178 -1.83 8.28 19.86
C TYR A 178 -2.76 7.24 20.47
N GLU A 179 -4.06 7.42 20.26
CA GLU A 179 -5.06 6.38 20.49
C GLU A 179 -5.36 5.71 19.14
N VAL A 180 -4.87 4.48 18.98
CA VAL A 180 -4.98 3.67 17.76
C VAL A 180 -6.16 2.72 17.93
N MET A 181 -7.08 2.73 16.97
CA MET A 181 -8.28 1.90 17.00
C MET A 181 -8.35 1.01 15.76
N ALA A 182 -8.53 -0.29 16.01
CA ALA A 182 -8.80 -1.30 14.99
C ALA A 182 -10.28 -1.69 14.98
N THR A 183 -10.84 -1.76 13.78
CA THR A 183 -12.24 -2.14 13.56
C THR A 183 -12.37 -3.13 12.41
N MET A 184 -13.37 -3.99 12.46
CA MET A 184 -13.74 -4.91 11.37
C MET A 184 -15.23 -5.24 11.52
N PRO A 185 -16.07 -5.12 10.47
CA PRO A 185 -17.48 -5.48 10.55
C PRO A 185 -17.68 -6.92 11.07
N GLY A 186 -18.57 -7.08 12.05
CA GLY A 186 -18.81 -8.36 12.73
C GLY A 186 -17.86 -8.66 13.90
N TYR A 187 -16.95 -7.74 14.22
CA TYR A 187 -16.03 -7.82 15.36
C TYR A 187 -16.12 -6.58 16.24
N LYS A 188 -15.94 -6.77 17.54
CA LYS A 188 -15.85 -5.67 18.52
C LYS A 188 -14.58 -4.88 18.25
N SER A 189 -14.75 -3.56 18.11
CA SER A 189 -13.63 -2.64 17.91
C SER A 189 -12.73 -2.60 19.14
N LYS A 190 -11.42 -2.44 18.93
CA LYS A 190 -10.42 -2.40 20.00
C LYS A 190 -9.52 -1.19 19.83
N ALA A 191 -9.35 -0.42 20.90
CA ALA A 191 -8.46 0.73 20.94
C ALA A 191 -7.31 0.49 21.91
N THR A 192 -6.15 1.07 21.62
CA THR A 192 -4.99 1.11 22.50
C THR A 192 -4.31 2.47 22.42
N THR A 193 -3.71 2.90 23.53
CA THR A 193 -2.92 4.14 23.56
C THR A 193 -1.44 3.80 23.49
N ILE A 194 -0.72 4.46 22.60
CA ILE A 194 0.72 4.32 22.43
C ILE A 194 1.43 5.66 22.66
N SER A 195 2.70 5.60 23.02
CA SER A 195 3.61 6.76 23.01
C SER A 195 4.67 6.47 21.96
N LEU A 196 4.54 7.09 20.79
CA LEU A 196 5.40 6.82 19.64
C LEU A 196 6.73 7.52 19.83
N GLY A 197 7.81 6.77 19.97
CA GLY A 197 9.17 7.30 20.01
C GLY A 197 9.70 7.65 18.61
N GLU A 198 11.01 7.76 18.48
CA GLU A 198 11.69 8.00 17.19
C GLU A 198 11.62 6.80 16.24
N THR A 199 11.37 5.61 16.78
CA THR A 199 11.30 4.36 16.01
C THR A 199 9.87 3.87 15.88
N ALA A 200 9.57 3.21 14.76
CA ALA A 200 8.29 2.60 14.49
C ALA A 200 7.90 1.59 15.57
N MET A 201 6.60 1.50 15.84
CA MET A 201 6.05 0.58 16.82
C MET A 201 5.23 -0.51 16.16
N THR A 202 5.46 -1.77 16.56
CA THR A 202 4.57 -2.89 16.22
C THR A 202 3.38 -2.91 17.17
N VAL A 203 2.16 -2.81 16.65
CA VAL A 203 0.91 -2.88 17.41
C VAL A 203 -0.05 -3.85 16.74
N ASP A 204 -0.15 -5.06 17.27
CA ASP A 204 -1.11 -6.04 16.77
C ASP A 204 -2.45 -5.91 17.50
N PHE A 205 -3.53 -6.14 16.76
CA PHE A 205 -4.89 -6.16 17.28
C PHE A 205 -5.49 -7.55 17.16
N ILE A 206 -6.06 -8.03 18.25
CA ILE A 206 -6.87 -9.25 18.27
C ILE A 206 -8.30 -8.79 18.58
N LEU A 207 -9.21 -9.01 17.64
CA LEU A 207 -10.61 -8.58 17.71
C LEU A 207 -11.52 -9.77 18.01
N ASP A 208 -12.46 -9.56 18.91
CA ASP A 208 -13.45 -10.57 19.29
C ASP A 208 -14.68 -10.48 18.39
N PRO A 209 -15.25 -11.61 17.90
CA PRO A 209 -16.50 -11.59 17.17
C PRO A 209 -17.60 -10.91 17.98
N GLU A 210 -18.45 -10.14 17.30
CA GLU A 210 -19.70 -9.71 17.89
C GLU A 210 -20.58 -10.95 18.10
N THR A 211 -20.94 -11.24 19.36
CA THR A 211 -21.85 -12.33 19.66
C THR A 211 -23.22 -11.99 19.11
N THR A 212 -23.58 -12.50 17.92
CA THR A 212 -24.98 -12.56 17.51
C THR A 212 -25.71 -13.47 18.49
N THR A 213 -26.50 -12.88 19.37
CA THR A 213 -27.35 -13.55 20.38
C THR A 213 -28.38 -14.52 19.77
N GLU A 214 -28.45 -14.65 18.45
CA GLU A 214 -29.37 -15.57 17.77
C GLU A 214 -28.88 -17.03 17.71
N ARG A 215 -27.58 -17.32 17.87
CA ARG A 215 -27.07 -18.70 17.73
C ARG A 215 -27.12 -19.53 19.02
N TYR A 216 -27.35 -18.92 20.18
CA TYR A 216 -27.41 -19.60 21.48
C TYR A 216 -28.83 -19.80 22.05
N LEU A 217 -29.86 -19.14 21.49
CA LEU A 217 -31.24 -19.32 21.96
C LEU A 217 -31.95 -20.56 21.41
N TRP A 218 -31.38 -21.27 20.43
CA TRP A 218 -31.96 -22.53 19.92
C TRP A 218 -31.46 -23.78 20.66
N ARG A 219 -30.59 -23.65 21.68
CA ARG A 219 -29.95 -24.81 22.33
C ARG A 219 -30.48 -25.16 23.72
N THR A 220 -31.48 -24.45 24.24
CA THR A 220 -32.03 -24.70 25.59
C THR A 220 -33.56 -24.71 25.70
N SER A 221 -34.30 -24.91 24.60
CA SER A 221 -35.75 -25.10 24.70
C SER A 221 -36.29 -26.10 23.70
N GLY A 222 -36.63 -27.29 24.20
CA GLY A 222 -37.69 -28.13 23.65
C GLY A 222 -37.24 -29.45 23.03
N CYS A 223 -37.11 -30.50 23.86
CA CYS A 223 -37.50 -31.83 23.40
C CYS A 223 -39.00 -31.79 23.07
N ASN A 224 -39.37 -31.98 21.80
CA ASN A 224 -40.60 -32.71 21.50
C ASN A 224 -40.53 -33.40 20.12
N CYS A 225 -40.94 -34.66 20.12
CA CYS A 225 -40.97 -35.55 18.97
C CYS A 225 -42.18 -35.24 18.07
N GLY A 226 -42.00 -35.28 16.76
CA GLY A 226 -43.10 -35.25 15.77
C GLY A 226 -42.60 -34.89 14.37
N GLY A 227 -42.44 -35.89 13.51
CA GLY A 227 -41.81 -35.75 12.19
C GLY A 227 -42.66 -35.09 11.11
N SER A 228 -41.99 -34.47 10.13
CA SER A 228 -41.92 -34.92 8.73
C SER A 228 -41.32 -33.82 7.82
N SER A 229 -40.35 -34.26 7.00
CA SER A 229 -39.85 -33.71 5.74
C SER A 229 -39.59 -32.19 5.61
N SER A 230 -38.32 -31.83 5.40
CA SER A 230 -37.88 -31.31 4.10
C SER A 230 -36.36 -31.29 4.02
N SER A 231 -35.81 -32.22 3.25
CA SER A 231 -34.42 -32.29 2.87
C SER A 231 -34.08 -31.10 1.97
N SER A 232 -33.21 -30.18 2.39
CA SER A 232 -32.43 -29.40 1.43
C SER A 232 -31.15 -28.83 2.02
N LYS A 233 -30.06 -29.06 1.29
CA LYS A 233 -28.76 -28.36 1.32
C LYS A 233 -27.78 -28.72 2.45
N PHE A 234 -27.43 -30.01 2.54
CA PHE A 234 -26.14 -30.46 3.06
C PHE A 234 -25.38 -31.19 1.94
N GLY A 235 -24.95 -30.44 0.92
CA GLY A 235 -24.38 -31.02 -0.30
C GLY A 235 -23.74 -30.04 -1.26
N LEU A 236 -23.16 -28.93 -0.77
CA LEU A 236 -22.45 -27.96 -1.63
C LEU A 236 -21.00 -27.68 -1.20
N GLU A 237 -20.43 -28.48 -0.32
CA GLU A 237 -19.02 -28.37 0.13
C GLU A 237 -18.21 -29.66 -0.15
N MET A 238 -18.77 -30.62 -0.89
CA MET A 238 -18.12 -31.91 -1.21
C MET A 238 -17.96 -32.17 -2.72
N PHE A 239 -18.26 -31.18 -3.57
CA PHE A 239 -18.06 -31.29 -5.03
C PHE A 239 -16.85 -30.49 -5.55
N TRP A 240 -16.33 -29.52 -4.78
CA TRP A 240 -15.19 -28.71 -5.21
C TRP A 240 -13.83 -29.39 -5.02
N THR A 241 -13.71 -30.27 -4.02
CA THR A 241 -12.45 -30.99 -3.71
C THR A 241 -12.17 -32.15 -4.67
N LEU A 242 -13.18 -32.78 -5.27
CA LEU A 242 -12.96 -33.87 -6.24
C LEU A 242 -12.58 -33.37 -7.65
N HIS A 243 -12.95 -32.15 -8.02
CA HIS A 243 -12.68 -31.62 -9.35
C HIS A 243 -11.30 -30.95 -9.49
N PHE A 244 -10.75 -30.41 -8.40
CA PHE A 244 -9.45 -29.72 -8.44
C PHE A 244 -8.31 -30.63 -8.92
N GLU A 245 -8.23 -31.86 -8.40
CA GLU A 245 -7.22 -32.84 -8.79
C GLU A 245 -7.30 -33.20 -10.28
N VAL A 246 -8.52 -33.34 -10.82
CA VAL A 246 -8.73 -33.62 -12.25
C VAL A 246 -8.26 -32.45 -13.12
N TYR A 247 -8.51 -31.20 -12.69
CA TYR A 247 -8.04 -30.01 -13.40
C TYR A 247 -6.51 -29.90 -13.41
N VAL A 248 -5.84 -30.20 -12.29
CA VAL A 248 -4.38 -30.21 -12.20
C VAL A 248 -3.79 -31.25 -13.15
N VAL A 249 -4.36 -32.47 -13.19
CA VAL A 249 -3.91 -33.52 -14.11
C VAL A 249 -4.08 -33.12 -15.57
N ILE A 250 -5.22 -32.51 -15.94
CA ILE A 250 -5.46 -32.04 -17.32
C ILE A 250 -4.45 -30.95 -17.71
N ILE A 251 -4.15 -30.00 -16.83
CA ILE A 251 -3.17 -28.93 -17.09
C ILE A 251 -1.77 -29.52 -17.29
N ILE A 252 -1.35 -30.49 -16.46
CA ILE A 252 -0.05 -31.16 -16.60
C ILE A 252 0.04 -31.90 -17.94
N LEU A 253 -1.02 -32.60 -18.35
CA LEU A 253 -1.06 -33.32 -19.63
C LEU A 253 -0.99 -32.37 -20.83
N LEU A 254 -1.67 -31.21 -20.77
CA LEU A 254 -1.58 -30.17 -21.80
C LEU A 254 -0.18 -29.58 -21.89
N PHE A 255 0.45 -29.28 -20.75
CA PHE A 255 1.82 -28.75 -20.71
C PHE A 255 2.83 -29.76 -21.27
N TRP A 256 2.68 -31.04 -20.90
CA TRP A 256 3.51 -32.12 -21.44
C TRP A 256 3.33 -32.31 -22.94
N PHE A 257 2.10 -32.21 -23.45
CA PHE A 257 1.82 -32.26 -24.88
C PHE A 257 2.48 -31.10 -25.63
N LEU A 258 2.40 -29.88 -25.10
CA LEU A 258 3.04 -28.69 -25.68
C LEU A 258 4.57 -28.84 -25.70
N ILE A 259 5.19 -29.34 -24.63
CA ILE A 259 6.63 -29.61 -24.57
C ILE A 259 7.03 -30.67 -25.61
N ARG A 260 6.28 -31.77 -25.71
CA ARG A 260 6.53 -32.80 -26.75
C ARG A 260 6.41 -32.25 -28.17
N ARG A 261 5.44 -31.37 -28.41
CA ARG A 261 5.25 -30.74 -29.72
C ARG A 261 6.42 -29.82 -30.08
N ARG A 262 6.92 -29.05 -29.10
CA ARG A 262 8.08 -28.17 -29.25
C ARG A 262 9.39 -28.95 -29.44
N LEU A 263 9.56 -30.08 -28.76
CA LEU A 263 10.71 -30.98 -28.98
C LEU A 263 10.68 -31.59 -30.39
N LYS A 264 9.50 -32.03 -30.87
CA LYS A 264 9.37 -32.54 -32.25
C LYS A 264 9.62 -31.47 -33.32
N SER A 265 9.19 -30.22 -33.11
CA SER A 265 9.49 -29.14 -34.07
C SER A 265 10.98 -28.80 -34.11
N ASN A 266 11.65 -28.78 -32.96
CA ASN A 266 13.08 -28.50 -32.90
C ASN A 266 13.91 -29.61 -33.57
N LEU A 267 13.58 -30.89 -33.32
CA LEU A 267 14.19 -32.03 -34.00
C LEU A 267 13.95 -32.03 -35.52
N SER A 268 12.82 -31.48 -35.99
CA SER A 268 12.54 -31.34 -37.43
C SER A 268 13.36 -30.20 -38.07
N ASN A 269 13.54 -29.10 -37.34
CA ASN A 269 14.34 -27.97 -37.80
C ASN A 269 15.85 -28.31 -37.85
N ASP A 270 16.34 -29.08 -36.87
CA ASP A 270 17.75 -29.53 -36.86
C ASP A 270 18.06 -30.47 -38.04
N LYS A 271 17.10 -31.32 -38.44
CA LYS A 271 17.24 -32.17 -39.63
C LYS A 271 17.24 -31.36 -40.94
N GLN A 272 16.47 -30.28 -41.03
CA GLN A 272 16.49 -29.38 -42.19
C GLN A 272 17.77 -28.56 -42.29
N HIS A 273 18.35 -28.14 -41.16
CA HIS A 273 19.64 -27.46 -41.14
C HIS A 273 20.80 -28.38 -41.51
N ALA A 274 20.82 -29.63 -41.02
CA ALA A 274 21.85 -30.62 -41.36
C ALA A 274 21.81 -31.05 -42.85
N ALA A 275 20.63 -31.10 -43.47
CA ALA A 275 20.48 -31.42 -44.89
C ALA A 275 20.90 -30.27 -45.83
N ARG A 276 20.89 -29.02 -45.35
CA ARG A 276 21.35 -27.84 -46.12
C ARG A 276 22.87 -27.65 -46.09
N SER A 277 23.57 -28.13 -45.05
CA SER A 277 25.03 -28.04 -44.96
C SER A 277 25.78 -29.09 -45.79
N SER A 278 25.10 -30.11 -46.33
CA SER A 278 25.71 -31.19 -47.13
C SER A 278 25.63 -30.99 -48.64
N LEU A 279 25.19 -29.82 -49.13
CA LEU A 279 24.93 -29.55 -50.56
C LEU A 279 25.76 -28.39 -51.17
N LEU A 280 26.89 -28.02 -50.57
CA LEU A 280 27.85 -27.11 -51.19
C LEU A 280 29.06 -27.90 -51.71
N PRO A 281 29.30 -28.00 -53.03
CA PRO A 281 30.52 -28.58 -53.55
C PRO A 281 31.69 -27.58 -53.46
N ALA A 282 32.90 -28.14 -53.40
CA ALA A 282 34.20 -27.50 -53.30
C ALA A 282 34.53 -26.56 -54.48
#